data_AF-A0A1V6LRP2-F1
#
_entry.id   AF-A0A1V6LRP2-F1
#
_cell.length_a   1.000
_cell.length_b   1.000
_cell.length_c   1.000
_cell.angle_alpha   90.00
_cell.angle_beta   90.00
_cell.angle_gamma   90.00
#
_symmetry.space_group_name_H-M   'P 1'
#
loop_
_entity.id
_entity.type
_entity.pdbx_description
1 polymer ?
#
loop_
_entity_poly.entity_id
_entity_poly.type
_entity_poly.pdbx_seq_one_letter_code
_entity_poly.pdbx_strand_id
1 'polypeptide(L)'
;MSFEITWNDCYEIYTEAVTSNLKKTFIIIMRLTINPAFFLVFLVFPLTVFSQDKYNLDFDDFNPKEQKMPTGWFKWGYFKGLTGETIDKENTVGKVVSDKNGTFGCITYSIPANYVGDTIVLSGKIKYENVKGYVGLLMRIDGNSKKKSLAFKSMQNQKIRGTSDWKEYSIKLPFPANAKTIYVGGILGKKGVAWFDDFKVSIDGKDIQELEESKRLTLENYNSSELELALSKASRKLDFSSEETLRNSLDPLIEKIGDKKIVAIGESTHGTSEFYQLREIITKRLVIEKGYSLVVLENPYDDIEILNKDLDKTPLDSLMRKHLFSIYQTQEMKSFLQWYKANKSQYNIKFKGCDDSFWVFYELIKENIDSINDKVLKKLLEELKSNIAKSATDDLKKAYKVNNSIYNNILEIENHLETTKKITESIKEILFNGKNTYINYVNIKNQKPFQSRDEIMADRISFLAKNSDSKIIVWAHNAHISNEIITDNEIGIMGRNLKKEFKKDYYTIGLTTLKGNYSYMDEKFINGDHIYNEKLKTESLQPVDSLFWEKKLSQNGN
;
A
#
# COMPACT_ATOMS: atom_id res chain seq x y z
N MET A 1 -68.71 -3.76 6.48
CA MET A 1 -68.98 -3.85 7.94
C MET A 1 -67.89 -3.08 8.65
N SER A 2 -68.29 -2.18 9.54
CA SER A 2 -67.42 -1.42 10.44
C SER A 2 -66.82 -2.32 11.51
N PHE A 3 -65.61 -2.02 11.99
CA PHE A 3 -65.42 -1.39 13.31
C PHE A 3 -64.00 -0.82 13.44
N GLU A 4 -63.86 0.13 14.36
CA GLU A 4 -62.72 1.03 14.59
C GLU A 4 -62.26 0.86 16.06
N ILE A 5 -61.31 1.67 16.55
CA ILE A 5 -60.96 1.90 17.99
C ILE A 5 -60.04 0.84 18.64
N THR A 6 -59.07 1.14 19.52
CA THR A 6 -58.07 2.24 19.68
C THR A 6 -56.96 1.77 20.66
N TRP A 7 -55.83 2.49 20.71
CA TRP A 7 -54.94 2.51 21.89
C TRP A 7 -55.58 3.34 23.04
N ASN A 8 -55.83 2.73 24.20
CA ASN A 8 -55.67 3.30 25.54
C ASN A 8 -56.32 2.37 26.58
N ASP A 9 -55.55 1.99 27.60
CA ASP A 9 -55.87 2.44 28.96
C ASP A 9 -54.56 2.73 29.69
N CYS A 10 -54.59 3.75 30.54
CA CYS A 10 -53.42 4.49 30.99
C CYS A 10 -53.35 4.54 32.52
N TYR A 11 -52.12 4.74 33.03
CA TYR A 11 -51.82 5.33 34.34
C TYR A 11 -52.22 4.59 35.63
N GLU A 12 -51.20 4.28 36.45
CA GLU A 12 -51.04 4.49 37.91
C GLU A 12 -49.77 3.71 38.34
N ILE A 13 -48.79 4.18 39.13
CA ILE A 13 -48.54 5.41 39.91
C ILE A 13 -47.03 5.75 39.88
N TYR A 14 -46.68 7.01 40.15
CA TYR A 14 -45.33 7.61 40.16
C TYR A 14 -44.59 7.45 41.53
N THR A 15 -43.32 7.91 41.62
CA THR A 15 -42.47 8.14 42.84
C THR A 15 -42.04 6.89 43.65
N GLU A 16 -40.74 6.51 43.74
CA GLU A 16 -39.66 6.95 44.68
C GLU A 16 -39.20 5.79 45.62
N ALA A 17 -38.03 5.76 46.30
CA ALA A 17 -36.78 6.56 46.21
C ALA A 17 -35.53 5.80 46.76
N VAL A 18 -34.36 6.08 46.16
CA VAL A 18 -33.04 6.36 46.77
C VAL A 18 -32.59 5.60 48.07
N THR A 19 -31.64 4.65 47.90
CA THR A 19 -30.54 4.24 48.82
C THR A 19 -30.78 3.54 50.19
N SER A 20 -29.78 2.70 50.54
CA SER A 20 -29.16 2.50 51.88
C SER A 20 -29.31 1.12 52.57
N ASN A 21 -28.38 0.85 53.51
CA ASN A 21 -28.21 -0.35 54.37
C ASN A 21 -27.80 -1.65 53.66
N LEU A 22 -26.58 -2.19 53.78
CA LEU A 22 -25.49 -2.07 54.78
C LEU A 22 -25.84 -2.59 56.21
N LYS A 23 -25.17 -3.70 56.58
CA LYS A 23 -24.89 -4.24 57.94
C LYS A 23 -26.03 -4.75 58.86
N LYS A 24 -26.01 -6.08 59.10
CA LYS A 24 -26.04 -6.85 60.39
C LYS A 24 -26.39 -8.32 60.04
N THR A 25 -25.88 -9.40 60.64
CA THR A 25 -25.27 -9.71 61.97
C THR A 25 -24.27 -10.88 61.77
N PHE A 26 -23.00 -10.92 62.19
CA PHE A 26 -22.31 -10.89 63.50
C PHE A 26 -22.29 -12.19 64.37
N ILE A 27 -21.20 -12.98 64.20
CA ILE A 27 -20.35 -13.69 65.21
C ILE A 27 -20.93 -14.75 66.19
N ILE A 28 -20.27 -15.93 66.22
CA ILE A 28 -19.68 -16.70 67.37
C ILE A 28 -18.99 -17.95 66.75
N ILE A 29 -17.67 -18.00 66.53
CA ILE A 29 -16.56 -18.42 67.43
C ILE A 29 -16.76 -19.78 68.13
N MET A 30 -16.02 -20.81 67.68
CA MET A 30 -15.26 -21.67 68.60
C MET A 30 -13.97 -22.18 67.95
N ARG A 31 -12.88 -22.22 68.73
CA ARG A 31 -11.54 -22.67 68.31
C ARG A 31 -11.44 -24.20 68.29
N LEU A 32 -10.62 -24.75 67.39
CA LEU A 32 -9.71 -25.84 67.71
C LEU A 32 -8.56 -25.90 66.68
N THR A 33 -7.38 -25.47 67.11
CA THR A 33 -6.09 -25.72 66.46
C THR A 33 -5.60 -27.13 66.80
N ILE A 34 -5.00 -27.88 65.85
CA ILE A 34 -3.79 -28.71 66.03
C ILE A 34 -3.33 -29.34 64.69
N ASN A 35 -2.03 -29.22 64.42
CA ASN A 35 -1.14 -29.90 63.45
C ASN A 35 -1.38 -29.90 61.91
N PRO A 36 -0.39 -29.43 61.12
CA PRO A 36 -0.27 -29.68 59.69
C PRO A 36 0.70 -30.84 59.39
N ALA A 37 0.21 -31.96 58.86
CA ALA A 37 1.06 -33.06 58.37
C ALA A 37 0.35 -33.91 57.30
N PHE A 38 0.07 -33.31 56.13
CA PHE A 38 -0.22 -34.09 54.93
C PHE A 38 0.63 -33.58 53.76
N PHE A 39 1.57 -34.40 53.33
CA PHE A 39 2.39 -34.19 52.14
C PHE A 39 1.49 -34.25 50.90
N LEU A 40 1.16 -33.09 50.34
CA LEU A 40 0.48 -33.01 49.05
C LEU A 40 1.55 -32.82 47.96
N VAL A 41 2.14 -33.95 47.56
CA VAL A 41 3.10 -34.00 46.44
C VAL A 41 2.34 -33.70 45.15
N PHE A 42 2.34 -32.42 44.75
CA PHE A 42 1.99 -32.05 43.38
C PHE A 42 3.07 -32.62 42.45
N LEU A 43 2.77 -33.77 41.85
CA LEU A 43 3.49 -34.30 40.70
C LEU A 43 3.32 -33.33 39.53
N VAL A 44 4.23 -32.37 39.42
CA VAL A 44 4.42 -31.58 38.20
C VAL A 44 5.03 -32.50 37.16
N PHE A 45 4.18 -33.32 36.53
CA PHE A 45 4.51 -33.85 35.22
C PHE A 45 4.64 -32.65 34.27
N PRO A 46 5.76 -32.48 33.57
CA PRO A 46 5.79 -31.62 32.41
C PRO A 46 4.93 -32.32 31.34
N LEU A 47 3.63 -32.01 31.34
CA LEU A 47 2.81 -32.16 30.15
C LEU A 47 3.40 -31.21 29.12
N THR A 48 4.34 -31.72 28.31
CA THR A 48 4.64 -31.18 27.01
C THR A 48 3.38 -31.31 26.18
N VAL A 49 2.49 -30.33 26.33
CA VAL A 49 1.42 -30.09 25.37
C VAL A 49 2.14 -29.69 24.09
N PHE A 50 2.41 -30.68 23.25
CA PHE A 50 2.63 -30.42 21.84
C PHE A 50 1.36 -29.74 21.35
N SER A 51 1.42 -28.42 21.18
CA SER A 51 0.41 -27.70 20.43
C SER A 51 0.39 -28.36 19.06
N GLN A 52 -0.71 -28.99 18.70
CA GLN A 52 -0.81 -29.57 17.36
C GLN A 52 -0.83 -28.42 16.37
N ASP A 53 0.16 -28.38 15.49
CA ASP A 53 0.33 -27.32 14.52
C ASP A 53 -0.93 -27.20 13.65
N LYS A 54 -1.37 -25.96 13.45
CA LYS A 54 -2.66 -25.65 12.83
C LYS A 54 -2.71 -26.08 11.36
N TYR A 55 -1.54 -26.08 10.72
CA TYR A 55 -1.33 -26.48 9.35
C TYR A 55 -0.10 -27.39 9.26
N ASN A 56 -0.20 -28.49 8.51
CA ASN A 56 0.88 -29.44 8.25
C ASN A 56 1.91 -28.84 7.27
N LEU A 57 2.73 -27.87 7.72
CA LEU A 57 3.69 -27.16 6.85
C LEU A 57 5.11 -27.75 6.90
N ASP A 58 5.42 -28.49 7.96
CA ASP A 58 6.57 -29.39 8.11
C ASP A 58 6.41 -30.72 7.32
N PHE A 59 5.20 -31.02 6.82
CA PHE A 59 4.83 -32.25 6.10
C PHE A 59 4.67 -33.50 7.00
N ASP A 60 4.96 -33.43 8.31
CA ASP A 60 5.05 -34.58 9.21
C ASP A 60 3.72 -35.28 9.57
N ASP A 61 2.57 -34.63 9.34
CA ASP A 61 1.30 -35.36 9.23
C ASP A 61 1.24 -36.11 7.89
N PHE A 62 1.93 -37.25 7.81
CA PHE A 62 1.98 -38.13 6.65
C PHE A 62 2.12 -39.61 7.01
N ASN A 63 1.07 -40.40 6.77
CA ASN A 63 1.14 -41.86 6.77
C ASN A 63 1.27 -42.43 5.34
N PRO A 64 2.46 -42.88 4.90
CA PRO A 64 2.69 -43.41 3.54
C PRO A 64 1.96 -44.74 3.26
N LYS A 65 1.39 -45.40 4.27
CA LYS A 65 0.57 -46.61 4.09
C LYS A 65 -0.88 -46.31 3.72
N GLU A 66 -1.37 -45.12 4.06
CA GLU A 66 -2.77 -44.71 3.89
C GLU A 66 -2.95 -43.75 2.72
N GLN A 67 -1.98 -42.85 2.50
CA GLN A 67 -2.06 -41.82 1.47
C GLN A 67 -0.72 -41.62 0.73
N LYS A 68 -0.79 -40.96 -0.44
CA LYS A 68 0.37 -40.67 -1.29
C LYS A 68 0.98 -39.30 -1.06
N MET A 69 0.22 -38.38 -0.47
CA MET A 69 0.63 -37.01 -0.16
C MET A 69 0.52 -36.80 1.35
N PRO A 70 1.32 -35.92 1.96
CA PRO A 70 1.10 -35.46 3.32
C PRO A 70 -0.29 -34.80 3.48
N THR A 71 -0.87 -34.89 4.68
CA THR A 71 -2.22 -34.43 4.96
C THR A 71 -2.39 -32.96 4.59
N GLY A 72 -3.45 -32.63 3.84
CA GLY A 72 -3.73 -31.28 3.34
C GLY A 72 -2.92 -30.85 2.10
N TRP A 73 -1.84 -31.56 1.74
CA TRP A 73 -1.07 -31.26 0.53
C TRP A 73 -1.69 -31.89 -0.72
N PHE A 74 -1.74 -31.12 -1.80
CA PHE A 74 -2.28 -31.54 -3.08
C PHE A 74 -1.35 -31.22 -4.25
N LYS A 75 -1.61 -31.87 -5.39
CA LYS A 75 -0.86 -31.68 -6.63
C LYS A 75 -1.39 -30.45 -7.38
N TRP A 76 -0.50 -29.55 -7.76
CA TRP A 76 -0.72 -28.55 -8.81
C TRP A 76 0.24 -28.79 -9.99
N GLY A 77 -0.27 -28.70 -11.21
CA GLY A 77 0.52 -28.78 -12.44
C GLY A 77 0.47 -30.17 -13.09
N TYR A 78 1.42 -30.44 -13.97
CA TYR A 78 1.30 -31.51 -14.96
C TYR A 78 2.02 -32.80 -14.54
N PHE A 79 3.06 -32.70 -13.71
CA PHE A 79 3.85 -33.87 -13.29
C PHE A 79 2.99 -34.87 -12.49
N LYS A 80 3.32 -36.17 -12.59
CA LYS A 80 2.62 -37.24 -11.86
C LYS A 80 3.34 -37.68 -10.59
N GLY A 81 4.67 -37.53 -10.53
CA GLY A 81 5.47 -37.86 -9.36
C GLY A 81 5.46 -36.75 -8.32
N LEU A 82 4.30 -36.47 -7.73
CA LEU A 82 4.22 -35.67 -6.50
C LEU A 82 3.74 -36.60 -5.40
N THR A 83 4.53 -36.72 -4.33
CA THR A 83 4.23 -37.60 -3.18
C THR A 83 4.82 -37.02 -1.90
N GLY A 84 4.45 -37.58 -0.75
CA GLY A 84 5.31 -37.56 0.43
C GLY A 84 6.44 -38.59 0.31
N GLU A 85 7.49 -38.44 1.10
CA GLU A 85 8.54 -39.45 1.30
C GLU A 85 9.05 -39.40 2.73
N THR A 86 9.17 -40.57 3.36
CA THR A 86 9.78 -40.72 4.68
C THR A 86 11.30 -40.87 4.50
N ILE A 87 12.09 -39.96 5.07
CA ILE A 87 13.55 -39.94 4.89
C ILE A 87 14.33 -40.52 6.08
N ASP A 88 13.74 -40.48 7.29
CA ASP A 88 14.19 -41.23 8.45
C ASP A 88 12.98 -41.71 9.29
N LYS A 89 13.13 -41.97 10.60
CA LYS A 89 12.04 -42.53 11.41
C LYS A 89 10.99 -41.50 11.82
N GLU A 90 11.33 -40.22 11.81
CA GLU A 90 10.51 -39.15 12.39
C GLU A 90 10.21 -38.06 11.34
N ASN A 91 11.14 -37.79 10.41
CA ASN A 91 10.97 -36.74 9.41
C ASN A 91 10.39 -37.26 8.08
N THR A 92 9.37 -36.57 7.57
CA THR A 92 8.80 -36.80 6.24
C THR A 92 8.79 -35.52 5.40
N VAL A 93 8.87 -35.65 4.08
CA VAL A 93 9.09 -34.49 3.19
C VAL A 93 8.21 -34.53 1.94
N GLY A 94 7.90 -33.36 1.40
CA GLY A 94 7.23 -33.23 0.12
C GLY A 94 8.18 -33.48 -1.06
N LYS A 95 7.91 -34.49 -1.89
CA LYS A 95 8.75 -34.87 -3.06
C LYS A 95 8.09 -34.53 -4.39
N VAL A 96 8.88 -33.97 -5.31
CA VAL A 96 8.50 -33.75 -6.72
C VAL A 96 9.53 -34.37 -7.66
N VAL A 97 9.09 -35.29 -8.52
CA VAL A 97 9.91 -36.06 -9.47
C VAL A 97 9.42 -35.81 -10.91
N SER A 98 10.36 -35.58 -11.82
CA SER A 98 10.09 -35.48 -13.26
C SER A 98 11.24 -36.07 -14.08
N ASP A 99 10.94 -37.13 -14.82
CA ASP A 99 11.83 -37.83 -15.75
C ASP A 99 11.87 -37.19 -17.16
N LYS A 100 10.82 -36.43 -17.50
CA LYS A 100 10.51 -35.89 -18.82
C LYS A 100 10.73 -34.37 -18.93
N ASN A 101 10.83 -33.89 -20.16
CA ASN A 101 10.75 -32.46 -20.49
C ASN A 101 9.28 -31.98 -20.46
N GLY A 102 8.64 -32.03 -19.29
CA GLY A 102 7.36 -31.36 -19.05
C GLY A 102 7.52 -29.90 -18.65
N THR A 103 6.40 -29.21 -18.44
CA THR A 103 6.37 -27.80 -18.00
C THR A 103 6.75 -27.66 -16.52
N PHE A 104 5.87 -28.07 -15.60
CA PHE A 104 6.10 -28.03 -14.15
C PHE A 104 5.21 -28.98 -13.34
N GLY A 105 5.59 -29.18 -12.08
CA GLY A 105 4.76 -29.73 -11.00
C GLY A 105 5.07 -28.99 -9.69
N CYS A 106 4.04 -28.76 -8.87
CA CYS A 106 4.11 -28.04 -7.61
C CYS A 106 3.34 -28.80 -6.53
N ILE A 107 4.02 -29.18 -5.44
CA ILE A 107 3.36 -29.70 -4.23
C ILE A 107 2.84 -28.48 -3.46
N THR A 108 1.53 -28.43 -3.20
CA THR A 108 0.84 -27.21 -2.74
C THR A 108 -0.04 -27.49 -1.53
N TYR A 109 -0.04 -26.57 -0.57
CA TYR A 109 -0.95 -26.52 0.58
C TYR A 109 -1.88 -25.30 0.46
N SER A 110 -3.09 -25.38 1.03
CA SER A 110 -4.07 -24.28 1.03
C SER A 110 -4.44 -23.86 2.45
N ILE A 111 -4.29 -22.57 2.74
CA ILE A 111 -4.58 -21.95 4.03
C ILE A 111 -5.74 -20.94 3.86
N PRO A 112 -6.80 -21.00 4.68
CA PRO A 112 -7.82 -19.95 4.72
C PRO A 112 -7.21 -18.60 5.10
N ALA A 113 -7.49 -17.54 4.36
CA ALA A 113 -6.87 -16.23 4.58
C ALA A 113 -7.51 -15.45 5.74
N ASN A 114 -7.93 -16.11 6.83
CA ASN A 114 -8.72 -15.54 7.94
C ASN A 114 -7.90 -14.64 8.89
N TYR A 115 -6.91 -13.93 8.37
CA TYR A 115 -5.98 -13.09 9.13
C TYR A 115 -6.00 -11.65 8.64
N VAL A 116 -5.42 -10.75 9.43
CA VAL A 116 -5.17 -9.34 9.09
C VAL A 116 -3.67 -9.07 9.15
N GLY A 117 -3.13 -8.35 8.17
CA GLY A 117 -1.74 -7.90 8.12
C GLY A 117 -1.39 -7.27 6.78
N ASP A 118 -0.27 -6.55 6.72
CA ASP A 118 0.28 -5.87 5.54
C ASP A 118 1.01 -6.82 4.59
N THR A 119 1.74 -7.80 5.15
CA THR A 119 2.71 -8.61 4.42
C THR A 119 2.72 -10.06 4.85
N ILE A 120 3.05 -10.94 3.91
CA ILE A 120 3.17 -12.38 4.13
C ILE A 120 4.48 -12.92 3.55
N VAL A 121 5.17 -13.74 4.33
CA VAL A 121 6.43 -14.39 3.96
C VAL A 121 6.24 -15.90 4.04
N LEU A 122 6.63 -16.60 2.98
CA LEU A 122 6.87 -18.04 3.00
C LEU A 122 8.38 -18.28 3.02
N SER A 123 8.90 -19.01 3.99
CA SER A 123 10.21 -19.67 3.91
C SER A 123 10.05 -21.19 3.90
N GLY A 124 11.12 -21.90 3.53
CA GLY A 124 11.15 -23.36 3.51
C GLY A 124 12.49 -23.90 3.04
N LYS A 125 12.80 -25.13 3.44
CA LYS A 125 13.99 -25.86 2.99
C LYS A 125 13.73 -26.55 1.65
N ILE A 126 14.76 -26.58 0.81
CA ILE A 126 14.73 -27.28 -0.49
C ILE A 126 16.04 -28.06 -0.66
N LYS A 127 15.91 -29.34 -1.00
CA LYS A 127 16.98 -30.19 -1.55
C LYS A 127 16.61 -30.59 -2.96
N TYR A 128 17.58 -30.71 -3.86
CA TYR A 128 17.25 -31.04 -5.25
C TYR A 128 18.41 -31.70 -6.00
N GLU A 129 18.05 -32.53 -6.99
CA GLU A 129 18.99 -33.31 -7.78
C GLU A 129 18.69 -33.22 -9.27
N ASN A 130 19.77 -33.06 -10.06
CA ASN A 130 19.75 -33.12 -11.52
C ASN A 130 18.76 -32.16 -12.22
N VAL A 131 18.35 -31.07 -11.55
CA VAL A 131 17.37 -30.10 -12.04
C VAL A 131 17.88 -29.38 -13.28
N LYS A 132 17.17 -29.55 -14.40
CA LYS A 132 17.52 -28.92 -15.70
C LYS A 132 16.72 -27.65 -16.01
N GLY A 133 15.54 -27.48 -15.41
CA GLY A 133 14.66 -26.33 -15.67
C GLY A 133 14.80 -25.22 -14.63
N TYR A 134 14.15 -25.41 -13.49
CA TYR A 134 14.23 -24.57 -12.29
C TYR A 134 13.67 -25.35 -11.09
N VAL A 135 13.97 -24.90 -9.87
CA VAL A 135 13.33 -25.33 -8.62
C VAL A 135 13.15 -24.12 -7.69
N GLY A 136 12.18 -24.15 -6.78
CA GLY A 136 12.04 -23.13 -5.74
C GLY A 136 10.69 -23.14 -5.02
N LEU A 137 10.42 -22.06 -4.27
CA LEU A 137 9.13 -21.81 -3.61
C LEU A 137 8.16 -21.07 -4.55
N LEU A 138 6.87 -21.24 -4.27
CA LEU A 138 5.73 -20.57 -4.88
C LEU A 138 4.72 -20.16 -3.80
N MET A 139 4.21 -18.93 -3.88
CA MET A 139 3.11 -18.45 -3.05
C MET A 139 2.10 -17.69 -3.92
N ARG A 140 0.81 -17.99 -3.74
CA ARG A 140 -0.31 -17.38 -4.45
C ARG A 140 -1.42 -17.03 -3.47
N ILE A 141 -2.05 -15.88 -3.66
CA ILE A 141 -3.15 -15.41 -2.82
C ILE A 141 -4.34 -15.10 -3.72
N ASP A 142 -5.46 -15.75 -3.48
CA ASP A 142 -6.70 -15.58 -4.24
C ASP A 142 -7.77 -14.86 -3.41
N GLY A 143 -8.61 -14.08 -4.09
CA GLY A 143 -9.76 -13.40 -3.52
C GLY A 143 -11.08 -14.04 -3.94
N ASN A 144 -12.15 -13.24 -4.03
CA ASN A 144 -13.43 -13.70 -4.55
C ASN A 144 -13.44 -13.92 -6.08
N SER A 145 -12.56 -13.25 -6.83
CA SER A 145 -12.44 -13.44 -8.28
C SER A 145 -11.77 -14.76 -8.62
N LYS A 146 -12.45 -15.60 -9.41
CA LYS A 146 -11.87 -16.86 -9.95
C LYS A 146 -10.93 -16.64 -11.15
N LYS A 147 -10.81 -15.40 -11.67
CA LYS A 147 -10.08 -15.11 -12.92
C LYS A 147 -8.63 -14.66 -12.73
N LYS A 148 -8.31 -13.99 -11.62
CA LYS A 148 -6.98 -13.42 -11.33
C LYS A 148 -6.68 -13.59 -9.84
N SER A 149 -5.48 -14.05 -9.51
CA SER A 149 -4.95 -14.04 -8.14
C SER A 149 -4.68 -12.60 -7.70
N LEU A 150 -4.90 -12.29 -6.43
CA LEU A 150 -4.59 -10.99 -5.84
C LEU A 150 -3.08 -10.78 -5.73
N ALA A 151 -2.33 -11.83 -5.36
CA ALA A 151 -0.87 -11.82 -5.33
C ALA A 151 -0.29 -13.16 -5.81
N PHE A 152 0.89 -13.11 -6.43
CA PHE A 152 1.60 -14.29 -6.90
C PHE A 152 3.12 -14.06 -6.93
N LYS A 153 3.90 -15.00 -6.41
CA LYS A 153 5.36 -15.00 -6.53
C LYS A 153 5.89 -16.42 -6.62
N SER A 154 6.88 -16.61 -7.48
CA SER A 154 7.55 -17.89 -7.70
C SER A 154 9.03 -17.65 -7.99
N MET A 155 9.89 -18.51 -7.48
CA MET A 155 11.34 -18.44 -7.70
C MET A 155 11.77 -18.88 -9.12
N GLN A 156 10.82 -19.26 -9.99
CA GLN A 156 11.03 -19.63 -11.40
C GLN A 156 12.05 -18.78 -12.16
N ASN A 157 11.97 -17.45 -12.01
CA ASN A 157 12.83 -16.51 -12.74
C ASN A 157 14.30 -16.53 -12.28
N GLN A 158 14.58 -17.05 -11.07
CA GLN A 158 15.94 -17.22 -10.54
C GLN A 158 16.69 -18.39 -11.20
N LYS A 159 15.97 -19.32 -11.85
CA LYS A 159 16.52 -20.45 -12.62
C LYS A 159 17.52 -21.33 -11.83
N ILE A 160 17.24 -21.57 -10.54
CA ILE A 160 18.01 -22.48 -9.68
C ILE A 160 18.04 -23.89 -10.29
N ARG A 161 19.21 -24.48 -10.46
CA ARG A 161 19.46 -25.70 -11.25
C ARG A 161 20.60 -26.53 -10.66
N GLY A 162 20.79 -27.73 -11.21
CA GLY A 162 21.87 -28.65 -10.85
C GLY A 162 21.46 -29.56 -9.70
N THR A 163 22.34 -29.70 -8.73
CA THR A 163 22.13 -30.48 -7.50
C THR A 163 22.57 -29.63 -6.31
N SER A 164 21.82 -29.69 -5.21
CA SER A 164 22.16 -29.10 -3.91
C SER A 164 21.57 -29.95 -2.81
N ASP A 165 22.29 -30.07 -1.71
CA ASP A 165 21.70 -30.53 -0.45
C ASP A 165 20.78 -29.44 0.15
N TRP A 166 20.11 -29.77 1.26
CA TRP A 166 19.14 -28.89 1.93
C TRP A 166 19.65 -27.46 2.16
N LYS A 167 18.85 -26.49 1.68
CA LYS A 167 19.08 -25.06 1.91
C LYS A 167 17.74 -24.34 2.09
N GLU A 168 17.69 -23.37 2.99
CA GLU A 168 16.52 -22.51 3.18
C GLU A 168 16.43 -21.40 2.12
N TYR A 169 15.21 -21.12 1.69
CA TYR A 169 14.84 -20.05 0.77
C TYR A 169 13.60 -19.32 1.30
N SER A 170 13.33 -18.11 0.81
CA SER A 170 12.10 -17.38 1.18
C SER A 170 11.57 -16.48 0.06
N ILE A 171 10.27 -16.23 0.11
CA ILE A 171 9.55 -15.29 -0.75
C ILE A 171 8.58 -14.43 0.06
N LYS A 172 8.67 -13.10 -0.12
CA LYS A 172 7.75 -12.12 0.46
C LYS A 172 6.77 -11.57 -0.58
N LEU A 173 5.50 -11.46 -0.19
CA LEU A 173 4.41 -10.74 -0.86
C LEU A 173 3.77 -9.76 0.15
N PRO A 174 3.04 -8.73 -0.29
CA PRO A 174 2.02 -8.12 0.56
C PRO A 174 0.85 -9.08 0.76
N PHE A 175 0.03 -8.83 1.77
CA PHE A 175 -1.12 -9.65 2.13
C PHE A 175 -2.41 -8.85 1.92
N PRO A 176 -3.14 -9.06 0.80
CA PRO A 176 -4.29 -8.22 0.45
C PRO A 176 -5.46 -8.33 1.44
N ALA A 177 -6.04 -7.19 1.81
CA ALA A 177 -7.17 -7.13 2.73
C ALA A 177 -8.41 -7.92 2.26
N ASN A 178 -8.56 -8.18 0.95
CA ASN A 178 -9.63 -8.99 0.36
C ASN A 178 -9.23 -10.45 0.04
N ALA A 179 -8.12 -10.94 0.59
CA ALA A 179 -7.69 -12.33 0.46
C ALA A 179 -8.75 -13.33 1.00
N LYS A 180 -8.83 -14.49 0.35
CA LYS A 180 -9.72 -15.60 0.72
C LYS A 180 -8.94 -16.90 0.94
N THR A 181 -7.93 -17.16 0.11
CA THR A 181 -7.11 -18.37 0.20
C THR A 181 -5.67 -18.03 -0.10
N ILE A 182 -4.77 -18.49 0.77
CA ILE A 182 -3.33 -18.48 0.56
C ILE A 182 -2.94 -19.89 0.10
N TYR A 183 -2.17 -19.99 -0.97
CA TYR A 183 -1.55 -21.21 -1.44
C TYR A 183 -0.05 -21.09 -1.32
N VAL A 184 0.59 -22.07 -0.71
CA VAL A 184 2.05 -22.17 -0.58
C VAL A 184 2.52 -23.49 -1.18
N GLY A 185 3.70 -23.52 -1.79
CA GLY A 185 4.15 -24.73 -2.45
C GLY A 185 5.60 -24.76 -2.92
N GLY A 186 6.09 -25.98 -3.12
CA GLY A 186 7.40 -26.28 -3.71
C GLY A 186 7.25 -26.64 -5.18
N ILE A 187 7.90 -25.89 -6.10
CA ILE A 187 7.77 -26.05 -7.55
C ILE A 187 9.06 -26.59 -8.20
N LEU A 188 8.89 -27.56 -9.10
CA LEU A 188 9.93 -28.09 -9.99
C LEU A 188 9.54 -27.87 -11.46
N GLY A 189 10.47 -27.37 -12.27
CA GLY A 189 10.33 -27.18 -13.71
C GLY A 189 11.23 -28.10 -14.54
N LYS A 190 10.67 -28.65 -15.63
CA LYS A 190 11.31 -29.66 -16.50
C LYS A 190 11.77 -30.92 -15.75
N LYS A 191 12.91 -31.51 -16.12
CA LYS A 191 13.47 -32.73 -15.55
C LYS A 191 14.26 -32.45 -14.26
N GLY A 192 14.13 -33.33 -13.27
CA GLY A 192 14.86 -33.30 -11.99
C GLY A 192 14.12 -34.04 -10.88
N VAL A 193 14.68 -34.01 -9.67
CA VAL A 193 14.01 -34.35 -8.41
C VAL A 193 14.19 -33.19 -7.43
N ALA A 194 13.17 -32.90 -6.64
CA ALA A 194 13.22 -31.94 -5.54
C ALA A 194 12.47 -32.46 -4.32
N TRP A 195 12.96 -32.08 -3.15
CA TRP A 195 12.37 -32.32 -1.84
C TRP A 195 12.17 -30.98 -1.14
N PHE A 196 11.08 -30.88 -0.39
CA PHE A 196 10.59 -29.68 0.26
C PHE A 196 10.20 -30.04 1.69
N ASP A 197 10.56 -29.16 2.62
CA ASP A 197 10.48 -29.40 4.06
C ASP A 197 10.46 -28.06 4.82
N ASP A 198 10.01 -28.06 6.08
CA ASP A 198 10.14 -26.94 7.02
C ASP A 198 9.48 -25.63 6.51
N PHE A 199 8.29 -25.70 5.90
CA PHE A 199 7.64 -24.49 5.40
C PHE A 199 7.12 -23.64 6.55
N LYS A 200 7.44 -22.34 6.54
CA LYS A 200 7.00 -21.38 7.55
C LYS A 200 6.32 -20.21 6.88
N VAL A 201 5.10 -19.91 7.32
CA VAL A 201 4.31 -18.81 6.81
C VAL A 201 4.14 -17.80 7.93
N SER A 202 4.60 -16.57 7.71
CA SER A 202 4.44 -15.48 8.68
C SER A 202 3.69 -14.31 8.07
N ILE A 203 2.82 -13.68 8.86
CA ILE A 203 2.10 -12.45 8.52
C ILE A 203 2.63 -11.34 9.42
N ASP A 204 3.16 -10.28 8.81
CA ASP A 204 3.90 -9.19 9.46
C ASP A 204 4.97 -9.63 10.47
N GLY A 205 5.61 -10.76 10.18
CA GLY A 205 6.69 -11.34 10.99
C GLY A 205 6.23 -12.21 12.17
N LYS A 206 4.92 -12.43 12.34
CA LYS A 206 4.36 -13.41 13.29
C LYS A 206 4.00 -14.71 12.57
N ASP A 207 4.27 -15.86 13.19
CA ASP A 207 3.97 -17.16 12.57
C ASP A 207 2.45 -17.39 12.45
N ILE A 208 2.00 -17.96 11.34
CA ILE A 208 0.59 -18.25 11.09
C ILE A 208 0.04 -19.36 11.99
N GLN A 209 0.91 -20.23 12.53
CA GLN A 209 0.51 -21.25 13.52
C GLN A 209 0.08 -20.58 14.85
N GLU A 210 0.66 -19.42 15.19
CA GLU A 210 0.42 -18.67 16.43
C GLU A 210 -0.67 -17.59 16.31
N LEU A 211 -1.15 -17.29 15.08
CA LEU A 211 -2.10 -16.22 14.84
C LEU A 211 -3.56 -16.65 15.09
N GLU A 212 -4.30 -15.81 15.83
CA GLU A 212 -5.74 -15.92 15.96
C GLU A 212 -6.46 -15.60 14.63
N GLU A 213 -7.56 -16.30 14.34
CA GLU A 213 -8.38 -15.99 13.16
C GLU A 213 -9.26 -14.78 13.40
N SER A 214 -9.09 -13.78 12.54
CA SER A 214 -9.98 -12.65 12.41
C SER A 214 -11.27 -13.03 11.66
N LYS A 215 -12.42 -12.73 12.25
CA LYS A 215 -13.72 -12.87 11.58
C LYS A 215 -13.87 -11.78 10.51
N ARG A 216 -13.65 -12.14 9.24
CA ARG A 216 -13.86 -11.25 8.08
C ARG A 216 -15.35 -10.93 7.92
N LEU A 217 -15.70 -9.64 8.01
CA LEU A 217 -17.05 -9.16 7.72
C LEU A 217 -17.28 -9.12 6.20
N THR A 218 -18.35 -9.76 5.72
CA THR A 218 -18.81 -9.65 4.33
C THR A 218 -20.10 -8.82 4.27
N LEU A 219 -20.26 -8.04 3.19
CA LEU A 219 -21.48 -7.22 2.97
C LEU A 219 -22.76 -8.06 2.86
N GLU A 220 -22.63 -9.35 2.54
CA GLU A 220 -23.72 -10.34 2.44
C GLU A 220 -24.49 -10.54 3.77
N ASN A 221 -23.92 -10.13 4.91
CA ASN A 221 -24.48 -10.36 6.25
C ASN A 221 -24.96 -9.09 6.97
N TYR A 222 -25.06 -7.93 6.28
CA TYR A 222 -25.40 -6.65 6.93
C TYR A 222 -26.85 -6.22 6.70
N ASN A 223 -27.51 -5.67 7.72
CA ASN A 223 -28.85 -5.11 7.60
C ASN A 223 -28.83 -3.81 6.76
N SER A 224 -29.38 -3.85 5.55
CA SER A 224 -29.35 -2.72 4.63
C SER A 224 -29.99 -1.45 5.20
N SER A 225 -31.09 -1.58 5.97
CA SER A 225 -31.79 -0.43 6.55
C SER A 225 -31.01 0.23 7.67
N GLU A 226 -30.24 -0.54 8.47
CA GLU A 226 -29.32 0.01 9.47
C GLU A 226 -28.16 0.76 8.81
N LEU A 227 -27.59 0.19 7.73
CA LEU A 227 -26.52 0.83 6.96
C LEU A 227 -26.99 2.14 6.32
N GLU A 228 -28.16 2.13 5.68
CA GLU A 228 -28.74 3.32 5.04
C GLU A 228 -29.06 4.41 6.10
N LEU A 229 -29.64 4.05 7.24
CA LEU A 229 -29.87 5.00 8.34
C LEU A 229 -28.56 5.57 8.91
N ALA A 230 -27.49 4.75 9.02
CA ALA A 230 -26.18 5.20 9.47
C ALA A 230 -25.53 6.15 8.46
N LEU A 231 -25.58 5.84 7.16
CA LEU A 231 -25.08 6.68 6.07
C LEU A 231 -25.81 8.02 6.01
N SER A 232 -27.15 8.02 6.13
CA SER A 232 -27.95 9.26 6.16
C SER A 232 -27.53 10.15 7.33
N LYS A 233 -27.41 9.60 8.55
CA LYS A 233 -26.98 10.36 9.75
C LYS A 233 -25.54 10.91 9.64
N ALA A 234 -24.65 10.15 9.01
CA ALA A 234 -23.23 10.51 8.83
C ALA A 234 -22.99 11.50 7.66
N SER A 235 -23.90 11.56 6.68
CA SER A 235 -23.75 12.39 5.48
C SER A 235 -24.05 13.87 5.73
N ARG A 236 -23.45 14.74 4.93
CA ARG A 236 -23.80 16.16 4.84
C ARG A 236 -23.91 16.54 3.37
N LYS A 237 -24.91 17.34 3.01
CA LYS A 237 -25.15 17.78 1.63
C LYS A 237 -24.17 18.89 1.27
N LEU A 238 -23.52 18.75 0.12
CA LEU A 238 -22.74 19.84 -0.49
C LEU A 238 -23.65 20.61 -1.45
N ASP A 239 -23.54 21.93 -1.47
CA ASP A 239 -24.39 22.81 -2.27
C ASP A 239 -23.59 23.44 -3.41
N PHE A 240 -23.77 22.94 -4.63
CA PHE A 240 -23.08 23.42 -5.83
C PHE A 240 -23.78 24.61 -6.51
N SER A 241 -24.75 25.26 -5.86
CA SER A 241 -25.46 26.42 -6.44
C SER A 241 -24.59 27.66 -6.67
N SER A 242 -23.51 27.82 -5.91
CA SER A 242 -22.51 28.89 -6.06
C SER A 242 -21.19 28.51 -5.38
N GLU A 243 -20.09 29.23 -5.67
CA GLU A 243 -18.82 29.04 -4.94
C GLU A 243 -18.98 29.34 -3.43
N GLU A 244 -19.79 30.34 -3.06
CA GLU A 244 -20.01 30.69 -1.64
C GLU A 244 -20.78 29.61 -0.89
N THR A 245 -21.90 29.13 -1.44
CA THR A 245 -22.71 28.07 -0.82
C THR A 245 -21.93 26.74 -0.76
N LEU A 246 -21.15 26.41 -1.80
CA LEU A 246 -20.29 25.24 -1.80
C LEU A 246 -19.20 25.35 -0.72
N ARG A 247 -18.51 26.50 -0.67
CA ARG A 247 -17.49 26.79 0.34
C ARG A 247 -18.04 26.66 1.76
N ASN A 248 -19.23 27.21 2.04
CA ASN A 248 -19.87 27.14 3.36
C ASN A 248 -20.33 25.70 3.68
N SER A 249 -20.86 24.95 2.71
CA SER A 249 -21.28 23.54 2.92
C SER A 249 -20.14 22.60 3.33
N LEU A 250 -18.88 23.00 3.11
CA LEU A 250 -17.67 22.29 3.52
C LEU A 250 -17.24 22.54 4.98
N ASP A 251 -17.92 23.40 5.75
CA ASP A 251 -17.55 23.71 7.14
C ASP A 251 -17.32 22.46 8.02
N PRO A 252 -18.23 21.46 8.06
CA PRO A 252 -18.02 20.26 8.88
C PRO A 252 -16.81 19.42 8.44
N LEU A 253 -16.40 19.52 7.17
CA LEU A 253 -15.20 18.84 6.66
C LEU A 253 -13.94 19.55 7.12
N ILE A 254 -13.88 20.89 7.01
CA ILE A 254 -12.72 21.69 7.42
C ILE A 254 -12.52 21.65 8.95
N GLU A 255 -13.61 21.62 9.72
CA GLU A 255 -13.57 21.36 11.17
C GLU A 255 -13.02 19.96 11.49
N LYS A 256 -13.53 18.92 10.81
CA LYS A 256 -13.12 17.52 11.03
C LYS A 256 -11.67 17.23 10.60
N ILE A 257 -11.18 17.93 9.58
CA ILE A 257 -9.75 17.95 9.25
C ILE A 257 -9.00 18.51 10.45
N GLY A 258 -9.32 19.73 10.90
CA GLY A 258 -8.63 20.35 12.03
C GLY A 258 -7.19 20.71 11.68
N ASP A 259 -6.23 20.28 12.51
CA ASP A 259 -4.83 20.77 12.50
C ASP A 259 -3.80 19.76 11.93
N LYS A 260 -4.20 18.92 10.97
CA LYS A 260 -3.37 17.82 10.44
C LYS A 260 -2.09 18.34 9.77
N LYS A 261 -1.03 17.51 9.83
CA LYS A 261 0.21 17.78 9.10
C LYS A 261 0.04 17.55 7.60
N ILE A 262 -0.74 16.54 7.21
CA ILE A 262 -0.95 16.15 5.80
C ILE A 262 -2.43 15.86 5.55
N VAL A 263 -2.99 16.48 4.50
CA VAL A 263 -4.33 16.21 3.97
C VAL A 263 -4.23 15.76 2.52
N ALA A 264 -4.60 14.53 2.23
CA ALA A 264 -4.63 13.99 0.87
C ALA A 264 -6.06 14.05 0.30
N ILE A 265 -6.22 14.67 -0.86
CA ILE A 265 -7.49 14.87 -1.56
C ILE A 265 -7.49 14.03 -2.84
N GLY A 266 -8.33 13.00 -2.81
CA GLY A 266 -8.47 11.98 -3.84
C GLY A 266 -9.34 12.40 -5.01
N GLU A 267 -9.41 11.53 -6.00
CA GLU A 267 -10.39 11.53 -7.10
C GLU A 267 -10.58 10.10 -7.61
N SER A 268 -11.81 9.70 -7.95
CA SER A 268 -12.06 8.37 -8.55
C SER A 268 -11.73 8.32 -10.05
N THR A 269 -11.68 9.50 -10.68
CA THR A 269 -11.41 9.72 -12.10
C THR A 269 -10.64 11.02 -12.24
N HIS A 270 -9.55 11.03 -13.01
CA HIS A 270 -8.72 12.24 -13.18
C HIS A 270 -9.36 13.33 -14.05
N GLY A 271 -10.50 13.08 -14.71
CA GLY A 271 -11.11 14.02 -15.66
C GLY A 271 -12.54 14.47 -15.32
N THR A 272 -12.88 14.55 -14.03
CA THR A 272 -14.21 15.01 -13.55
C THR A 272 -14.10 16.41 -12.96
N SER A 273 -14.74 17.40 -13.59
CA SER A 273 -14.64 18.84 -13.25
C SER A 273 -14.93 19.12 -11.78
N GLU A 274 -15.99 18.53 -11.25
CA GLU A 274 -16.48 18.71 -9.89
C GLU A 274 -15.44 18.29 -8.84
N PHE A 275 -14.57 17.32 -9.15
CA PHE A 275 -13.49 16.91 -8.25
C PHE A 275 -12.39 17.97 -8.17
N TYR A 276 -12.08 18.65 -9.27
CA TYR A 276 -11.11 19.77 -9.25
C TYR A 276 -11.69 21.02 -8.60
N GLN A 277 -12.99 21.30 -8.80
CA GLN A 277 -13.67 22.38 -8.07
C GLN A 277 -13.63 22.13 -6.54
N LEU A 278 -13.90 20.91 -6.09
CA LEU A 278 -13.78 20.52 -4.69
C LEU A 278 -12.33 20.61 -4.20
N ARG A 279 -11.36 20.08 -4.95
CA ARG A 279 -9.93 20.18 -4.63
C ARG A 279 -9.48 21.64 -4.50
N GLU A 280 -9.84 22.50 -5.44
CA GLU A 280 -9.53 23.93 -5.44
C GLU A 280 -10.12 24.61 -4.19
N ILE A 281 -11.42 24.47 -3.94
CA ILE A 281 -12.10 25.14 -2.82
C ILE A 281 -11.59 24.63 -1.47
N ILE A 282 -11.46 23.31 -1.28
CA ILE A 282 -10.89 22.73 -0.05
C ILE A 282 -9.47 23.22 0.16
N THR A 283 -8.66 23.27 -0.90
CA THR A 283 -7.26 23.73 -0.82
C THR A 283 -7.16 25.22 -0.47
N LYS A 284 -7.96 26.09 -1.11
CA LYS A 284 -8.10 27.51 -0.74
C LYS A 284 -8.45 27.65 0.76
N ARG A 285 -9.46 26.92 1.24
CA ARG A 285 -9.88 26.95 2.66
C ARG A 285 -8.77 26.50 3.61
N LEU A 286 -8.09 25.39 3.30
CA LEU A 286 -6.97 24.89 4.14
C LEU A 286 -5.79 25.88 4.19
N VAL A 287 -5.47 26.55 3.08
CA VAL A 287 -4.46 27.62 3.06
C VAL A 287 -4.89 28.79 3.94
N ILE A 288 -6.09 29.35 3.69
CA ILE A 288 -6.60 30.57 4.33
C ILE A 288 -6.85 30.36 5.83
N GLU A 289 -7.51 29.26 6.20
CA GLU A 289 -8.08 29.07 7.55
C GLU A 289 -7.21 28.19 8.45
N LYS A 290 -6.32 27.37 7.87
CA LYS A 290 -5.51 26.38 8.62
C LYS A 290 -4.00 26.52 8.38
N GLY A 291 -3.56 27.46 7.54
CA GLY A 291 -2.15 27.78 7.33
C GLY A 291 -1.36 26.72 6.55
N TYR A 292 -2.00 25.99 5.64
CA TYR A 292 -1.28 25.07 4.75
C TYR A 292 -0.48 25.86 3.71
N SER A 293 0.75 25.42 3.46
CA SER A 293 1.74 26.17 2.66
C SER A 293 2.47 25.32 1.62
N LEU A 294 2.17 24.02 1.53
CA LEU A 294 2.73 23.10 0.54
C LEU A 294 1.60 22.33 -0.16
N VAL A 295 1.56 22.39 -1.49
CA VAL A 295 0.66 21.59 -2.32
C VAL A 295 1.48 20.61 -3.15
N VAL A 296 1.35 19.33 -2.87
CA VAL A 296 1.99 18.24 -3.61
C VAL A 296 1.01 17.70 -4.65
N LEU A 297 1.43 17.63 -5.91
CA LEU A 297 0.65 17.08 -7.01
C LEU A 297 1.21 15.70 -7.40
N GLU A 298 0.34 14.78 -7.84
CA GLU A 298 0.71 13.50 -8.47
C GLU A 298 1.26 13.71 -9.89
N ASN A 299 2.30 14.52 -9.98
CA ASN A 299 2.97 14.95 -11.21
C ASN A 299 4.48 14.88 -10.95
N PRO A 300 5.31 14.69 -11.99
CA PRO A 300 6.76 14.68 -11.88
C PRO A 300 7.36 15.76 -10.99
N TYR A 301 8.19 15.34 -10.04
CA TYR A 301 8.84 16.24 -9.06
C TYR A 301 9.55 17.41 -9.74
N ASP A 302 10.39 17.12 -10.73
CA ASP A 302 11.26 18.09 -11.40
C ASP A 302 10.48 19.04 -12.32
N ASP A 303 9.40 18.60 -12.96
CA ASP A 303 8.47 19.49 -13.66
C ASP A 303 7.85 20.53 -12.74
N ILE A 304 7.46 20.15 -11.53
CA ILE A 304 6.87 21.10 -10.60
C ILE A 304 7.92 22.09 -10.05
N GLU A 305 9.18 21.70 -9.89
CA GLU A 305 10.27 22.66 -9.59
C GLU A 305 10.40 23.74 -10.69
N ILE A 306 10.34 23.34 -11.96
CA ILE A 306 10.41 24.28 -13.10
C ILE A 306 9.14 25.13 -13.18
N LEU A 307 7.97 24.53 -12.96
CA LEU A 307 6.68 25.22 -12.89
C LEU A 307 6.73 26.35 -11.85
N ASN A 308 7.23 26.08 -10.63
CA ASN A 308 7.42 27.12 -9.60
C ASN A 308 8.36 28.24 -10.07
N LYS A 309 9.50 27.89 -10.68
CA LYS A 309 10.54 28.84 -11.15
C LYS A 309 10.02 29.81 -12.21
N ASP A 310 9.13 29.35 -13.08
CA ASP A 310 8.65 30.11 -14.25
C ASP A 310 7.20 30.59 -14.13
N LEU A 311 6.52 30.29 -13.01
CA LEU A 311 5.13 30.66 -12.77
C LEU A 311 4.82 32.15 -12.96
N ASP A 312 5.74 33.02 -12.54
CA ASP A 312 5.58 34.48 -12.66
C ASP A 312 5.98 35.01 -14.05
N LYS A 313 6.79 34.25 -14.81
CA LYS A 313 7.40 34.67 -16.08
C LYS A 313 6.62 34.21 -17.31
N THR A 314 5.93 33.08 -17.22
CA THR A 314 5.33 32.36 -18.35
C THR A 314 3.80 32.41 -18.27
N PRO A 315 3.08 32.57 -19.40
CA PRO A 315 1.62 32.44 -19.43
C PRO A 315 1.19 31.04 -18.96
N LEU A 316 0.20 30.97 -18.06
CA LEU A 316 -0.19 29.73 -17.39
C LEU A 316 -0.55 28.60 -18.36
N ASP A 317 -1.27 28.88 -19.45
CA ASP A 317 -1.61 27.86 -20.45
C ASP A 317 -0.37 27.21 -21.07
N SER A 318 0.70 27.97 -21.33
CA SER A 318 1.94 27.44 -21.88
C SER A 318 2.76 26.69 -20.82
N LEU A 319 2.70 27.12 -19.57
CA LEU A 319 3.41 26.49 -18.46
C LEU A 319 2.78 25.14 -18.10
N MET A 320 1.46 25.11 -17.96
CA MET A 320 0.68 23.89 -17.68
C MET A 320 0.84 22.86 -18.82
N ARG A 321 0.79 23.28 -20.09
CA ARG A 321 1.02 22.41 -21.25
C ARG A 321 2.40 21.75 -21.29
N LYS A 322 3.39 22.34 -20.62
CA LYS A 322 4.78 21.86 -20.63
C LYS A 322 5.11 21.02 -19.40
N HIS A 323 4.50 21.33 -18.25
CA HIS A 323 4.94 20.80 -16.94
C HIS A 323 3.84 20.06 -16.15
N LEU A 324 2.61 19.98 -16.66
CA LEU A 324 1.56 19.13 -16.08
C LEU A 324 1.16 18.03 -17.07
N PHE A 325 0.93 16.81 -16.58
CA PHE A 325 0.28 15.75 -17.35
C PHE A 325 -1.00 16.26 -18.02
N SER A 326 -1.29 15.82 -19.25
CA SER A 326 -2.41 16.37 -20.04
C SER A 326 -3.78 16.30 -19.36
N ILE A 327 -3.99 15.29 -18.49
CA ILE A 327 -5.23 15.16 -17.72
C ILE A 327 -5.39 16.23 -16.61
N TYR A 328 -4.30 16.87 -16.18
CA TYR A 328 -4.27 17.97 -15.21
C TYR A 328 -4.25 19.36 -15.86
N GLN A 329 -4.26 19.46 -17.19
CA GLN A 329 -4.30 20.73 -17.94
C GLN A 329 -5.73 21.31 -18.01
N THR A 330 -6.41 21.41 -16.86
CA THR A 330 -7.83 21.77 -16.73
C THR A 330 -8.05 23.26 -16.45
N GLN A 331 -9.28 23.76 -16.60
CA GLN A 331 -9.60 25.16 -16.30
C GLN A 331 -9.62 25.42 -14.79
N GLU A 332 -9.94 24.40 -13.99
CA GLU A 332 -9.95 24.42 -12.53
C GLU A 332 -8.52 24.49 -11.97
N MET A 333 -7.59 23.70 -12.52
CA MET A 333 -6.16 23.84 -12.18
C MET A 333 -5.63 25.23 -12.57
N LYS A 334 -6.04 25.76 -13.73
CA LYS A 334 -5.70 27.12 -14.16
C LYS A 334 -6.28 28.18 -13.20
N SER A 335 -7.54 28.05 -12.82
CA SER A 335 -8.22 28.92 -11.84
C SER A 335 -7.47 28.94 -10.51
N PHE A 336 -7.09 27.77 -10.00
CA PHE A 336 -6.34 27.67 -8.76
C PHE A 336 -4.95 28.34 -8.85
N LEU A 337 -4.21 28.14 -9.95
CA LEU A 337 -2.93 28.81 -10.18
C LEU A 337 -3.09 30.33 -10.37
N GLN A 338 -4.17 30.80 -11.00
CA GLN A 338 -4.51 32.22 -11.11
C GLN A 338 -4.81 32.84 -9.74
N TRP A 339 -5.63 32.16 -8.92
CA TRP A 339 -5.93 32.56 -7.55
C TRP A 339 -4.65 32.65 -6.71
N TYR A 340 -3.76 31.65 -6.78
CA TYR A 340 -2.49 31.70 -6.08
C TYR A 340 -1.64 32.90 -6.52
N LYS A 341 -1.47 33.12 -7.84
CA LYS A 341 -0.70 34.28 -8.34
C LYS A 341 -1.28 35.62 -7.83
N ALA A 342 -2.60 35.74 -7.75
CA ALA A 342 -3.26 36.94 -7.23
C ALA A 342 -3.07 37.14 -5.70
N ASN A 343 -2.85 36.07 -4.94
CA ASN A 343 -2.77 36.10 -3.46
C ASN A 343 -1.36 35.75 -2.91
N LYS A 344 -0.34 35.65 -3.77
CA LYS A 344 1.03 35.20 -3.42
C LYS A 344 1.73 36.07 -2.38
N SER A 345 1.37 37.34 -2.27
CA SER A 345 1.85 38.26 -1.23
C SER A 345 1.28 37.97 0.16
N GLN A 346 0.11 37.34 0.24
CA GLN A 346 -0.56 36.97 1.49
C GLN A 346 -0.30 35.51 1.88
N TYR A 347 -0.26 34.59 0.90
CA TYR A 347 -0.06 33.15 1.13
C TYR A 347 1.18 32.64 0.38
N ASN A 348 2.25 32.36 1.12
CA ASN A 348 3.47 31.76 0.58
C ASN A 348 3.30 30.24 0.38
N ILE A 349 2.50 29.85 -0.63
CA ILE A 349 2.35 28.47 -1.05
C ILE A 349 3.54 28.07 -1.94
N LYS A 350 4.05 26.85 -1.77
CA LYS A 350 4.94 26.17 -2.72
C LYS A 350 4.22 24.97 -3.33
N PHE A 351 4.43 24.73 -4.62
CA PHE A 351 4.02 23.48 -5.25
C PHE A 351 5.17 22.47 -5.22
N LYS A 352 4.87 21.17 -5.17
CA LYS A 352 5.83 20.07 -5.35
C LYS A 352 5.19 18.96 -6.18
N GLY A 353 5.98 18.17 -6.88
CA GLY A 353 5.53 16.90 -7.46
C GLY A 353 5.93 15.74 -6.55
N CYS A 354 5.13 14.69 -6.46
CA CYS A 354 5.57 13.42 -5.86
C CYS A 354 5.92 12.34 -6.89
N ASP A 355 5.45 12.44 -8.14
CA ASP A 355 5.61 11.38 -9.14
C ASP A 355 7.02 11.35 -9.77
N ASP A 356 7.40 10.19 -10.28
CA ASP A 356 8.76 9.92 -10.76
C ASP A 356 9.06 10.47 -12.15
N SER A 357 10.32 10.88 -12.34
CA SER A 357 10.84 11.45 -13.59
C SER A 357 12.36 11.48 -13.55
N PHE A 358 12.95 11.38 -14.74
CA PHE A 358 14.38 11.33 -14.98
C PHE A 358 14.87 12.51 -15.83
N TRP A 359 13.98 13.42 -16.23
CA TRP A 359 14.18 14.29 -17.39
C TRP A 359 15.03 15.53 -17.09
N VAL A 360 14.80 16.20 -15.95
CA VAL A 360 15.38 17.52 -15.66
C VAL A 360 16.18 17.56 -14.36
N PHE A 361 16.29 16.43 -13.66
CA PHE A 361 17.15 16.28 -12.45
C PHE A 361 18.56 16.87 -12.63
N TYR A 362 19.22 16.61 -13.76
CA TYR A 362 20.57 17.11 -14.03
C TYR A 362 20.66 18.64 -14.03
N GLU A 363 19.75 19.31 -14.74
CA GLU A 363 19.78 20.77 -14.83
C GLU A 363 19.39 21.40 -13.48
N LEU A 364 18.45 20.80 -12.74
CA LEU A 364 18.09 21.25 -11.39
C LEU A 364 19.28 21.18 -10.42
N ILE A 365 20.01 20.05 -10.36
CA ILE A 365 21.16 19.95 -9.45
C ILE A 365 22.30 20.86 -9.90
N LYS A 366 22.56 20.95 -11.20
CA LYS A 366 23.59 21.82 -11.78
C LYS A 366 23.34 23.30 -11.44
N GLU A 367 22.14 23.82 -11.70
CA GLU A 367 21.80 25.22 -11.39
C GLU A 367 21.98 25.55 -9.91
N ASN A 368 21.67 24.61 -9.02
CA ASN A 368 21.78 24.80 -7.57
C ASN A 368 23.23 24.73 -7.05
N ILE A 369 24.20 24.15 -7.78
CA ILE A 369 25.59 24.01 -7.32
C ILE A 369 26.64 24.71 -8.19
N ASP A 370 26.29 25.21 -9.39
CA ASP A 370 27.22 25.95 -10.27
C ASP A 370 27.84 27.18 -9.57
N SER A 371 27.07 27.86 -8.72
CA SER A 371 27.48 29.05 -7.96
C SER A 371 28.55 28.76 -6.89
N ILE A 372 28.70 27.49 -6.48
CA ILE A 372 29.59 27.04 -5.40
C ILE A 372 31.07 27.02 -5.84
N ASN A 373 31.33 27.14 -7.15
CA ASN A 373 32.65 27.22 -7.79
C ASN A 373 33.69 26.19 -7.27
N ASP A 374 33.28 24.93 -7.16
CA ASP A 374 34.12 23.85 -6.66
C ASP A 374 34.61 22.96 -7.83
N LYS A 375 35.93 22.71 -7.90
CA LYS A 375 36.52 21.87 -8.96
C LYS A 375 36.09 20.40 -8.88
N VAL A 376 35.83 19.88 -7.67
CA VAL A 376 35.37 18.50 -7.48
C VAL A 376 33.92 18.36 -7.94
N LEU A 377 33.04 19.29 -7.54
CA LEU A 377 31.64 19.29 -8.00
C LEU A 377 31.53 19.44 -9.51
N LYS A 378 32.32 20.32 -10.13
CA LYS A 378 32.37 20.46 -11.61
C LYS A 378 32.73 19.15 -12.30
N LYS A 379 33.70 18.39 -11.75
CA LYS A 379 34.07 17.08 -12.28
C LYS A 379 32.93 16.06 -12.12
N LEU A 380 32.33 15.98 -10.93
CA LEU A 380 31.23 15.05 -10.64
C LEU A 380 29.98 15.34 -11.50
N LEU A 381 29.68 16.61 -11.77
CA LEU A 381 28.60 17.00 -12.68
C LEU A 381 28.84 16.52 -14.11
N GLU A 382 30.04 16.68 -14.67
CA GLU A 382 30.32 16.20 -16.02
C GLU A 382 30.30 14.65 -16.11
N GLU A 383 30.70 13.95 -15.06
CA GLU A 383 30.56 12.48 -14.97
C GLU A 383 29.07 12.06 -14.91
N LEU A 384 28.26 12.73 -14.06
CA LEU A 384 26.81 12.54 -13.97
C LEU A 384 26.14 12.78 -15.33
N LYS A 385 26.43 13.91 -15.98
CA LYS A 385 25.92 14.27 -17.31
C LYS A 385 26.25 13.21 -18.36
N SER A 386 27.50 12.76 -18.36
CA SER A 386 28.00 11.72 -19.28
C SER A 386 27.26 10.39 -19.08
N ASN A 387 26.91 10.03 -17.83
CA ASN A 387 26.19 8.80 -17.54
C ASN A 387 24.69 8.91 -17.86
N ILE A 388 24.04 10.03 -17.56
CA ILE A 388 22.64 10.29 -17.99
C ILE A 388 22.51 10.19 -19.51
N ALA A 389 23.40 10.85 -20.27
CA ALA A 389 23.38 10.80 -21.74
C ALA A 389 23.53 9.37 -22.31
N LYS A 390 24.35 8.51 -21.68
CA LYS A 390 24.49 7.10 -22.10
C LYS A 390 23.22 6.29 -21.85
N SER A 391 22.49 6.57 -20.77
CA SER A 391 21.28 5.80 -20.42
C SER A 391 20.19 5.86 -21.50
N ALA A 392 20.17 6.89 -22.34
CA ALA A 392 19.19 7.06 -23.41
C ALA A 392 19.42 6.17 -24.66
N THR A 393 20.50 5.36 -24.71
CA THR A 393 20.98 4.74 -25.97
C THR A 393 21.28 3.24 -25.90
N ASP A 394 20.87 2.53 -24.83
CA ASP A 394 21.45 1.22 -24.48
C ASP A 394 20.44 0.09 -24.23
N ASP A 395 20.88 -1.16 -24.51
CA ASP A 395 20.21 -2.41 -24.14
C ASP A 395 20.12 -2.60 -22.61
N LEU A 396 19.10 -3.33 -22.15
CA LEU A 396 18.69 -3.50 -20.74
C LEU A 396 19.84 -3.78 -19.77
N LYS A 397 20.80 -4.63 -20.15
CA LYS A 397 21.96 -4.96 -19.28
C LYS A 397 22.91 -3.79 -19.07
N LYS A 398 23.10 -2.96 -20.11
CA LYS A 398 23.95 -1.77 -20.03
C LYS A 398 23.22 -0.63 -19.34
N ALA A 399 21.96 -0.40 -19.68
CA ALA A 399 21.10 0.59 -19.02
C ALA A 399 21.11 0.39 -17.49
N TYR A 400 20.98 -0.83 -17.01
CA TYR A 400 21.10 -1.15 -15.58
C TYR A 400 22.46 -0.73 -14.97
N LYS A 401 23.58 -1.02 -15.64
CA LYS A 401 24.93 -0.64 -15.15
C LYS A 401 25.11 0.88 -15.11
N VAL A 402 24.67 1.57 -16.16
CA VAL A 402 24.76 3.04 -16.30
C VAL A 402 23.92 3.74 -15.24
N ASN A 403 22.67 3.32 -15.04
CA ASN A 403 21.78 3.93 -14.04
C ASN A 403 22.24 3.68 -12.60
N ASN A 404 22.81 2.52 -12.29
CA ASN A 404 23.50 2.35 -11.01
C ASN A 404 24.68 3.34 -10.87
N SER A 405 25.46 3.63 -11.92
CA SER A 405 26.51 4.66 -11.83
C SER A 405 25.95 6.06 -11.56
N ILE A 406 24.82 6.43 -12.19
CA ILE A 406 24.13 7.70 -11.93
C ILE A 406 23.81 7.85 -10.43
N TYR A 407 23.20 6.84 -9.81
CA TYR A 407 22.93 6.86 -8.36
C TYR A 407 24.21 7.07 -7.51
N ASN A 408 25.33 6.44 -7.88
CA ASN A 408 26.59 6.63 -7.17
C ASN A 408 27.16 8.04 -7.35
N ASN A 409 27.05 8.64 -8.54
CA ASN A 409 27.45 10.04 -8.74
C ASN A 409 26.61 11.01 -7.87
N ILE A 410 25.32 10.73 -7.67
CA ILE A 410 24.47 11.53 -6.77
C ILE A 410 24.96 11.43 -5.31
N LEU A 411 25.31 10.22 -4.84
CA LEU A 411 25.92 10.03 -3.50
C LEU A 411 27.28 10.74 -3.37
N GLU A 412 28.12 10.71 -4.40
CA GLU A 412 29.43 11.38 -4.39
C GLU A 412 29.29 12.91 -4.30
N ILE A 413 28.32 13.48 -5.03
CA ILE A 413 27.97 14.92 -4.96
C ILE A 413 27.46 15.27 -3.57
N GLU A 414 26.52 14.49 -3.02
CA GLU A 414 25.95 14.68 -1.69
C GLU A 414 27.04 14.65 -0.60
N ASN A 415 27.84 13.59 -0.56
CA ASN A 415 28.92 13.43 0.42
C ASN A 415 29.97 14.55 0.31
N HIS A 416 30.32 15.03 -0.89
CA HIS A 416 31.23 16.18 -1.03
C HIS A 416 30.60 17.45 -0.48
N LEU A 417 29.33 17.72 -0.76
CA LEU A 417 28.61 18.90 -0.25
C LEU A 417 28.44 18.88 1.28
N GLU A 418 28.19 17.71 1.87
CA GLU A 418 28.10 17.53 3.33
C GLU A 418 29.46 17.72 4.01
N THR A 419 30.49 17.02 3.56
CA THR A 419 31.85 17.10 4.14
C THR A 419 32.46 18.49 4.03
N THR A 420 32.16 19.22 2.96
CA THR A 420 32.58 20.63 2.78
C THR A 420 31.64 21.65 3.42
N LYS A 421 30.52 21.22 4.02
CA LYS A 421 29.46 22.07 4.62
C LYS A 421 28.86 23.09 3.64
N LYS A 422 28.78 22.70 2.35
CA LYS A 422 28.22 23.51 1.24
C LYS A 422 26.79 23.12 0.87
N ILE A 423 26.24 22.07 1.50
CA ILE A 423 24.88 21.60 1.25
C ILE A 423 23.82 22.56 1.83
N THR A 424 22.74 22.79 1.09
CA THR A 424 21.55 23.55 1.54
C THR A 424 20.33 22.64 1.54
N GLU A 425 19.25 23.02 2.23
CA GLU A 425 18.00 22.21 2.23
C GLU A 425 17.42 22.02 0.82
N SER A 426 17.53 23.03 -0.05
CA SER A 426 17.12 22.92 -1.47
C SER A 426 17.94 21.87 -2.21
N ILE A 427 19.26 21.83 -1.97
CA ILE A 427 20.15 20.84 -2.58
C ILE A 427 19.89 19.43 -2.02
N LYS A 428 19.66 19.29 -0.70
CA LYS A 428 19.27 18.01 -0.08
C LYS A 428 17.99 17.45 -0.70
N GLU A 429 16.97 18.28 -0.89
CA GLU A 429 15.70 17.87 -1.47
C GLU A 429 15.88 17.37 -2.91
N ILE A 430 16.64 18.08 -3.75
CA ILE A 430 16.94 17.66 -5.12
C ILE A 430 17.72 16.34 -5.15
N LEU A 431 18.77 16.21 -4.33
CA LEU A 431 19.58 14.99 -4.24
C LEU A 431 18.78 13.79 -3.70
N PHE A 432 17.90 14.00 -2.73
CA PHE A 432 16.98 12.98 -2.22
C PHE A 432 16.03 12.48 -3.33
N ASN A 433 15.41 13.39 -4.07
CA ASN A 433 14.51 13.04 -5.17
C ASN A 433 15.24 12.27 -6.28
N GLY A 434 16.44 12.72 -6.68
CA GLY A 434 17.28 12.01 -7.65
C GLY A 434 17.70 10.62 -7.18
N LYS A 435 18.05 10.43 -5.90
CA LYS A 435 18.32 9.08 -5.36
C LYS A 435 17.10 8.18 -5.46
N ASN A 436 15.91 8.65 -5.06
CA ASN A 436 14.69 7.85 -5.14
C ASN A 436 14.37 7.43 -6.58
N THR A 437 14.52 8.33 -7.55
CA THR A 437 14.37 8.05 -8.99
C THR A 437 15.26 6.89 -9.46
N TYR A 438 16.53 6.83 -9.04
CA TYR A 438 17.46 5.76 -9.45
C TYR A 438 17.54 4.57 -8.47
N ILE A 439 16.76 4.53 -7.38
CA ILE A 439 16.92 3.57 -6.27
C ILE A 439 16.84 2.10 -6.72
N ASN A 440 15.96 1.82 -7.68
CA ASN A 440 15.67 0.45 -8.09
C ASN A 440 16.80 -0.23 -8.86
N TYR A 441 17.65 0.55 -9.54
CA TYR A 441 18.88 0.03 -10.15
C TYR A 441 19.88 -0.44 -9.08
N VAL A 442 19.87 0.18 -7.90
CA VAL A 442 20.67 -0.24 -6.74
C VAL A 442 20.04 -1.42 -6.00
N ASN A 443 18.70 -1.45 -5.86
CA ASN A 443 18.01 -2.57 -5.23
C ASN A 443 18.23 -3.88 -5.98
N ILE A 444 18.10 -3.87 -7.32
CA ILE A 444 18.39 -5.03 -8.17
C ILE A 444 19.84 -5.53 -7.97
N LYS A 445 20.81 -4.61 -7.89
CA LYS A 445 22.22 -4.94 -7.65
C LYS A 445 22.46 -5.63 -6.32
N ASN A 446 21.82 -5.11 -5.28
CA ASN A 446 21.99 -5.55 -3.90
C ASN A 446 21.02 -6.67 -3.51
N GLN A 447 20.31 -7.27 -4.48
CA GLN A 447 19.31 -8.32 -4.30
C GLN A 447 18.19 -7.94 -3.31
N LYS A 448 17.91 -6.64 -3.19
CA LYS A 448 16.81 -6.08 -2.39
C LYS A 448 15.50 -6.10 -3.19
N PRO A 449 14.34 -6.06 -2.52
CA PRO A 449 13.05 -5.82 -3.18
C PRO A 449 13.07 -4.56 -4.05
N PHE A 450 12.32 -4.58 -5.14
CA PHE A 450 12.00 -3.39 -5.91
C PHE A 450 11.04 -2.51 -5.08
N GLN A 451 11.21 -1.20 -5.17
CA GLN A 451 10.38 -0.18 -4.53
C GLN A 451 9.36 0.32 -5.55
N SER A 452 8.06 0.30 -5.22
CA SER A 452 7.00 0.70 -6.16
C SER A 452 6.98 2.21 -6.42
N ARG A 453 6.26 2.63 -7.48
CA ARG A 453 5.97 4.06 -7.74
C ARG A 453 5.31 4.72 -6.53
N ASP A 454 4.32 4.05 -5.92
CA ASP A 454 3.64 4.51 -4.70
C ASP A 454 4.59 4.67 -3.51
N GLU A 455 5.55 3.76 -3.32
CA GLU A 455 6.56 3.89 -2.27
C GLU A 455 7.48 5.10 -2.51
N ILE A 456 7.89 5.35 -3.77
CA ILE A 456 8.68 6.54 -4.13
C ILE A 456 7.88 7.83 -3.87
N MET A 457 6.59 7.87 -4.25
CA MET A 457 5.72 9.02 -3.97
C MET A 457 5.55 9.24 -2.45
N ALA A 458 5.41 8.17 -1.66
CA ALA A 458 5.32 8.23 -0.20
C ALA A 458 6.58 8.82 0.43
N ASP A 459 7.75 8.33 0.02
CA ASP A 459 9.05 8.74 0.56
C ASP A 459 9.30 10.23 0.30
N ARG A 460 8.86 10.75 -0.85
CA ARG A 460 8.93 12.18 -1.19
C ARG A 460 8.03 13.04 -0.33
N ILE A 461 6.76 12.65 -0.14
CA ILE A 461 5.84 13.37 0.75
C ILE A 461 6.32 13.30 2.20
N SER A 462 6.84 12.14 2.63
CA SER A 462 7.42 11.91 3.95
C SER A 462 8.64 12.81 4.20
N PHE A 463 9.55 12.91 3.22
CA PHE A 463 10.71 13.79 3.28
C PHE A 463 10.30 15.25 3.46
N LEU A 464 9.35 15.74 2.65
CA LEU A 464 8.83 17.10 2.74
C LEU A 464 8.16 17.38 4.11
N ALA A 465 7.42 16.41 4.64
CA ALA A 465 6.73 16.52 5.93
C ALA A 465 7.66 16.51 7.14
N LYS A 466 8.81 15.80 7.06
CA LYS A 466 9.81 15.71 8.13
C LYS A 466 10.80 16.87 8.14
N ASN A 467 11.17 17.40 6.97
CA ASN A 467 12.20 18.43 6.82
C ASN A 467 11.62 19.85 6.68
N SER A 468 10.32 20.05 6.97
CA SER A 468 9.71 21.38 7.01
C SER A 468 8.56 21.44 8.00
N ASP A 469 8.30 22.63 8.57
CA ASP A 469 7.13 22.86 9.43
C ASP A 469 5.81 22.99 8.63
N SER A 470 5.88 23.21 7.31
CA SER A 470 4.74 23.34 6.41
C SER A 470 3.69 22.23 6.58
N LYS A 471 2.41 22.58 6.63
CA LYS A 471 1.32 21.61 6.46
C LYS A 471 1.09 21.37 4.97
N ILE A 472 0.86 20.12 4.62
CA ILE A 472 0.89 19.61 3.25
C ILE A 472 -0.50 19.22 2.78
N ILE A 473 -0.87 19.66 1.59
CA ILE A 473 -2.04 19.20 0.84
C ILE A 473 -1.52 18.33 -0.30
N VAL A 474 -2.05 17.11 -0.48
CA VAL A 474 -1.66 16.20 -1.56
C VAL A 474 -2.84 16.02 -2.50
N TRP A 475 -2.66 16.26 -3.80
CA TRP A 475 -3.64 15.94 -4.85
C TRP A 475 -3.11 14.74 -5.65
N ALA A 476 -3.76 13.59 -5.48
CA ALA A 476 -3.43 12.34 -6.17
C ALA A 476 -4.69 11.45 -6.28
N HIS A 477 -4.67 10.43 -7.13
CA HIS A 477 -5.80 9.51 -7.31
C HIS A 477 -6.25 8.89 -5.98
N ASN A 478 -7.56 8.60 -5.84
CA ASN A 478 -8.11 7.87 -4.68
C ASN A 478 -7.30 6.61 -4.37
N ALA A 479 -6.85 5.92 -5.42
CA ALA A 479 -6.14 4.66 -5.29
C ALA A 479 -4.76 4.86 -4.63
N HIS A 480 -4.05 5.96 -4.93
CA HIS A 480 -2.76 6.30 -4.30
C HIS A 480 -2.94 6.80 -2.87
N ILE A 481 -3.92 7.67 -2.60
CA ILE A 481 -4.12 8.26 -1.25
C ILE A 481 -4.77 7.31 -0.24
N SER A 482 -5.15 6.10 -0.66
CA SER A 482 -5.79 5.10 0.19
C SER A 482 -4.96 4.77 1.43
N ASN A 483 -5.63 4.59 2.57
CA ASN A 483 -4.98 4.13 3.80
C ASN A 483 -4.57 2.64 3.76
N GLU A 484 -4.97 1.91 2.70
CA GLU A 484 -4.80 0.46 2.51
C GLU A 484 -4.37 0.16 1.06
N ILE A 485 -3.71 -0.97 0.81
CA ILE A 485 -3.40 -1.42 -0.57
C ILE A 485 -4.69 -1.87 -1.28
N ILE A 486 -4.96 -1.33 -2.47
CA ILE A 486 -6.19 -1.60 -3.22
C ILE A 486 -5.95 -2.59 -4.36
N THR A 487 -4.95 -2.35 -5.21
CA THR A 487 -4.78 -3.07 -6.50
C THR A 487 -3.32 -3.43 -6.78
N ASP A 488 -3.14 -4.59 -7.42
CA ASP A 488 -1.87 -5.08 -7.97
C ASP A 488 -0.66 -5.06 -7.02
N ASN A 489 -0.92 -5.14 -5.72
CA ASN A 489 0.07 -5.22 -4.65
C ASN A 489 0.96 -3.98 -4.48
N GLU A 490 0.67 -2.89 -5.20
CA GLU A 490 1.47 -1.66 -5.19
C GLU A 490 0.62 -0.39 -5.05
N ILE A 491 -0.58 -0.35 -5.63
CA ILE A 491 -1.43 0.85 -5.63
C ILE A 491 -2.13 1.00 -4.29
N GLY A 492 -1.92 2.16 -3.64
CA GLY A 492 -2.37 2.46 -2.28
C GLY A 492 -1.27 2.31 -1.23
N ILE A 493 -0.06 1.90 -1.61
CA ILE A 493 1.08 1.94 -0.70
C ILE A 493 1.42 3.39 -0.29
N MET A 494 1.18 4.38 -1.16
CA MET A 494 1.50 5.77 -0.85
C MET A 494 0.76 6.27 0.39
N GLY A 495 -0.58 6.26 0.33
CA GLY A 495 -1.42 6.68 1.44
C GLY A 495 -1.31 5.78 2.66
N ARG A 496 -1.13 4.46 2.49
CA ARG A 496 -0.91 3.53 3.61
C ARG A 496 0.38 3.82 4.35
N ASN A 497 1.50 4.03 3.65
CA ASN A 497 2.79 4.32 4.28
C ASN A 497 2.72 5.67 5.02
N LEU A 498 2.14 6.70 4.40
CA LEU A 498 1.91 7.99 5.05
C LEU A 498 0.97 7.87 6.26
N LYS A 499 -0.08 7.04 6.18
CA LYS A 499 -0.99 6.76 7.30
C LYS A 499 -0.28 6.06 8.45
N LYS A 500 0.56 5.07 8.16
CA LYS A 500 1.35 4.31 9.14
C LYS A 500 2.35 5.20 9.87
N GLU A 501 2.98 6.10 9.14
CA GLU A 501 4.00 7.02 9.66
C GLU A 501 3.41 8.19 10.46
N PHE A 502 2.53 8.98 9.84
CA PHE A 502 1.96 10.20 10.44
C PHE A 502 0.69 9.94 11.27
N LYS A 503 0.16 8.70 11.25
CA LYS A 503 -0.91 8.20 12.13
C LYS A 503 -2.16 9.08 12.15
N LYS A 504 -2.34 9.87 13.21
CA LYS A 504 -3.49 10.77 13.39
C LYS A 504 -3.35 12.05 12.56
N ASP A 505 -2.16 12.39 12.10
CA ASP A 505 -1.82 13.66 11.43
C ASP A 505 -1.78 13.54 9.90
N TYR A 506 -2.10 12.35 9.36
CA TYR A 506 -2.50 12.11 7.96
C TYR A 506 -4.01 11.89 7.86
N TYR A 507 -4.67 12.67 7.01
CA TYR A 507 -6.11 12.62 6.75
C TYR A 507 -6.41 12.52 5.25
N THR A 508 -7.36 11.66 4.88
CA THR A 508 -7.67 11.30 3.49
C THR A 508 -9.10 11.68 3.14
N ILE A 509 -9.31 12.34 2.01
CA ILE A 509 -10.61 12.71 1.46
C ILE A 509 -10.76 12.01 0.12
N GLY A 510 -11.47 10.88 0.07
CA GLY A 510 -11.78 10.21 -1.20
C GLY A 510 -12.97 10.87 -1.88
N LEU A 511 -12.85 11.21 -3.17
CA LEU A 511 -13.96 11.74 -3.97
C LEU A 511 -14.44 10.67 -4.95
N THR A 512 -15.74 10.38 -4.98
CA THR A 512 -16.32 9.36 -5.88
C THR A 512 -17.63 9.87 -6.48
N THR A 513 -18.06 9.27 -7.60
CA THR A 513 -19.30 9.61 -8.30
C THR A 513 -19.96 8.35 -8.86
N LEU A 514 -21.30 8.34 -8.93
CA LEU A 514 -22.07 7.23 -9.48
C LEU A 514 -22.37 7.37 -10.99
N LYS A 515 -22.52 8.60 -11.49
CA LYS A 515 -23.05 8.87 -12.83
C LYS A 515 -22.48 10.17 -13.38
N GLY A 516 -22.47 10.27 -14.71
CA GLY A 516 -21.95 11.43 -15.43
C GLY A 516 -20.92 11.01 -16.47
N ASN A 517 -20.21 12.00 -17.00
CA ASN A 517 -19.13 11.80 -17.96
C ASN A 517 -17.81 12.26 -17.32
N TYR A 518 -16.70 11.69 -17.77
CA TYR A 518 -15.35 12.08 -17.36
C TYR A 518 -14.43 12.12 -18.58
N SER A 519 -13.40 12.96 -18.50
CA SER A 519 -12.31 12.95 -19.45
C SER A 519 -11.27 11.88 -19.10
N TYR A 520 -10.64 11.30 -20.11
CA TYR A 520 -9.55 10.35 -19.98
C TYR A 520 -8.54 10.52 -21.12
N MET A 521 -7.38 9.87 -20.99
CA MET A 521 -6.39 9.73 -22.06
C MET A 521 -6.03 8.25 -22.21
N ASP A 522 -5.53 7.85 -23.38
CA ASP A 522 -5.01 6.49 -23.56
C ASP A 522 -3.79 6.29 -22.65
N GLU A 523 -3.54 5.06 -22.23
CA GLU A 523 -2.42 4.74 -21.33
C GLU A 523 -1.08 5.10 -21.98
N LYS A 524 -0.34 6.01 -21.32
CA LYS A 524 1.02 6.40 -21.70
C LYS A 524 1.98 5.97 -20.60
N PHE A 525 3.13 5.43 -21.00
CA PHE A 525 4.20 5.15 -20.06
C PHE A 525 4.75 6.46 -19.48
N ILE A 526 4.56 6.66 -18.18
CA ILE A 526 4.83 7.93 -17.46
C ILE A 526 6.29 8.43 -17.67
N ASN A 527 7.23 7.51 -17.86
CA ASN A 527 8.65 7.79 -18.13
C ASN A 527 9.06 7.52 -19.59
N GLY A 528 8.12 7.61 -20.55
CA GLY A 528 8.38 7.36 -21.97
C GLY A 528 9.02 8.53 -22.71
N ASP A 529 8.55 9.74 -22.42
CA ASP A 529 9.06 11.01 -22.95
C ASP A 529 8.68 12.17 -22.00
N HIS A 530 9.16 13.38 -22.30
CA HIS A 530 8.87 14.61 -21.56
C HIS A 530 7.88 15.52 -22.32
N ILE A 531 6.81 14.94 -22.87
CA ILE A 531 5.79 15.64 -23.67
C ILE A 531 4.42 15.36 -23.06
N TYR A 532 3.64 16.41 -22.78
CA TYR A 532 2.28 16.31 -22.24
C TYR A 532 1.28 16.93 -23.21
N ASN A 533 1.06 16.27 -24.34
CA ASN A 533 0.19 16.72 -25.42
C ASN A 533 -0.94 15.74 -25.77
N GLU A 534 -1.23 14.79 -24.88
CA GLU A 534 -2.24 13.76 -25.08
C GLU A 534 -3.62 14.40 -25.26
N LYS A 535 -4.34 13.98 -26.32
CA LYS A 535 -5.70 14.45 -26.56
C LYS A 535 -6.67 13.77 -25.61
N LEU A 536 -7.29 14.55 -24.74
CA LEU A 536 -8.35 14.06 -23.87
C LEU A 536 -9.57 13.58 -24.69
N LYS A 537 -10.06 12.41 -24.33
CA LYS A 537 -11.32 11.79 -24.77
C LYS A 537 -12.34 11.90 -23.64
N THR A 538 -13.61 11.61 -23.92
CA THR A 538 -14.69 11.63 -22.92
C THR A 538 -15.44 10.31 -22.95
N GLU A 539 -15.79 9.78 -21.77
CA GLU A 539 -16.60 8.57 -21.63
C GLU A 539 -17.65 8.74 -20.52
N SER A 540 -18.73 7.96 -20.59
CA SER A 540 -19.78 7.90 -19.58
C SER A 540 -19.50 6.81 -18.56
N LEU A 541 -19.74 7.11 -17.29
CA LEU A 541 -19.69 6.11 -16.21
C LEU A 541 -20.74 5.03 -16.46
N GLN A 542 -20.29 3.78 -16.46
CA GLN A 542 -21.14 2.62 -16.72
C GLN A 542 -22.02 2.29 -15.50
N PRO A 543 -23.21 1.68 -15.69
CA PRO A 543 -24.07 1.28 -14.58
C PRO A 543 -23.35 0.33 -13.62
N VAL A 544 -23.14 0.79 -12.38
CA VAL A 544 -22.44 0.04 -11.35
C VAL A 544 -23.39 -0.98 -10.69
N ASP A 545 -22.88 -2.17 -10.34
CA ASP A 545 -23.63 -3.20 -9.62
C ASP A 545 -24.20 -2.64 -8.29
N SER A 546 -25.41 -3.09 -7.97
CA SER A 546 -26.18 -2.83 -6.75
C SER A 546 -25.40 -2.93 -5.43
N LEU A 547 -24.34 -3.75 -5.40
CA LEU A 547 -23.51 -3.99 -4.21
C LEU A 547 -22.35 -2.98 -4.02
N PHE A 548 -22.15 -2.04 -4.95
CA PHE A 548 -21.09 -1.02 -4.82
C PHE A 548 -21.49 0.13 -3.89
N TRP A 549 -20.50 0.69 -3.20
CA TRP A 549 -20.67 1.77 -2.24
C TRP A 549 -21.22 3.05 -2.91
N GLU A 550 -20.83 3.37 -4.14
CA GLU A 550 -21.36 4.48 -4.93
C GLU A 550 -22.88 4.41 -5.06
N LYS A 551 -23.40 3.20 -5.32
CA LYS A 551 -24.84 2.99 -5.44
C LYS A 551 -25.54 3.17 -4.09
N LYS A 552 -24.98 2.61 -3.01
CA LYS A 552 -25.52 2.78 -1.64
C LYS A 552 -25.44 4.20 -1.10
N LEU A 553 -24.39 4.94 -1.43
CA LEU A 553 -24.24 6.37 -1.09
C LEU A 553 -25.28 7.20 -1.86
N SER A 554 -25.49 6.93 -3.15
CA SER A 554 -26.49 7.66 -3.96
C SER A 554 -27.93 7.54 -3.44
N GLN A 555 -28.29 6.40 -2.82
CA GLN A 555 -29.63 6.17 -2.28
C GLN A 555 -29.93 7.02 -1.02
N ASN A 556 -28.90 7.61 -0.41
CA ASN A 556 -29.02 8.52 0.73
C ASN A 556 -28.94 10.01 0.31
N GLY A 557 -28.75 10.30 -0.98
CA GLY A 557 -28.68 11.66 -1.52
C GLY A 557 -30.05 12.19 -1.96
N ASN A 558 -30.80 12.76 -1.01
CA ASN A 558 -31.96 13.64 -1.27
C ASN A 558 -31.50 15.10 -1.38
#